data_AF-A0AAW4E4J2-F1
#
_entry.id   AF-A0AAW4E4J2-F1
#
_cell.length_a   1.000
_cell.length_b   1.000
_cell.length_c   1.000
_cell.angle_alpha   90.00
_cell.angle_beta   90.00
_cell.angle_gamma   90.00
#
_symmetry.space_group_name_H-M   'P 1'
#
loop_
_entity.id
_entity.type
_entity.pdbx_description
1 polymer ?
#
loop_
_entity_poly.entity_id
_entity_poly.type
_entity_poly.pdbx_seq_one_letter_code
_entity_poly.pdbx_strand_id
1 'polypeptide(L)'
;MMENQARNNKKFWDGYNNVGIGLVALASALNHLGSMSTPKALLVIPLIVHQPTLAYMANKVTLERGSAALVSGHPNLFANFKGRFESTLPLSLNSIQLLVHLGYAKFGDGLVLTKTLDTNAEFGQRANKIEQASKKLAELLSEPEEELYLNFRVQL
;
A
#
# COMPACT_ATOMS: atom_id res chain seq x y z
N MET A 1 -10.01 20.14 -28.64
CA MET A 1 -10.04 18.70 -28.29
C MET A 1 -8.81 18.25 -27.49
N MET A 2 -7.59 18.75 -27.76
CA MET A 2 -6.39 18.38 -26.98
C MET A 2 -6.39 18.88 -25.52
N GLU A 3 -7.05 20.01 -25.24
CA GLU A 3 -7.07 20.62 -23.89
C GLU A 3 -7.91 19.82 -22.86
N ASN A 4 -8.90 19.05 -23.34
CA ASN A 4 -9.77 18.24 -22.48
C ASN A 4 -9.10 16.91 -22.05
N GLN A 5 -8.20 16.37 -22.87
CA GLN A 5 -7.40 15.19 -22.52
C GLN A 5 -6.33 15.51 -21.47
N ALA A 6 -5.71 16.70 -21.54
CA ALA A 6 -4.73 17.16 -20.55
C ALA A 6 -5.35 17.41 -19.15
N ARG A 7 -6.60 17.91 -19.09
CA ARG A 7 -7.33 18.09 -17.82
C ARG A 7 -7.72 16.76 -17.16
N ASN A 8 -8.01 15.72 -17.94
CA ASN A 8 -8.32 14.39 -17.42
C ASN A 8 -7.08 13.65 -16.87
N ASN A 9 -5.91 13.81 -17.49
CA ASN A 9 -4.67 13.19 -16.99
C ASN A 9 -4.22 13.74 -15.64
N LYS A 10 -4.52 15.00 -15.32
CA LYS A 10 -4.19 15.59 -14.01
C LYS A 10 -4.98 14.98 -12.85
N LYS A 11 -6.11 14.31 -13.11
CA LYS A 11 -6.89 13.52 -12.14
C LYS A 11 -6.52 12.04 -12.12
N PHE A 12 -5.76 11.56 -13.11
CA PHE A 12 -5.45 10.15 -13.25
C PHE A 12 -4.39 9.67 -12.25
N TRP A 13 -3.49 10.57 -11.80
CA TRP A 13 -2.35 10.19 -10.98
C TRP A 13 -1.97 11.25 -9.94
N ASP A 14 -2.30 10.96 -8.67
CA ASP A 14 -1.79 11.66 -7.47
C ASP A 14 -0.91 10.71 -6.62
N GLY A 15 -0.26 9.77 -7.30
CA GLY A 15 0.60 8.77 -6.68
C GLY A 15 2.04 9.26 -6.49
N TYR A 16 2.80 8.56 -5.66
CA TYR A 16 4.23 8.81 -5.48
C TYR A 16 5.02 7.64 -6.09
N ASN A 17 5.72 7.86 -7.21
CA ASN A 17 6.48 6.82 -7.92
C ASN A 17 7.93 6.76 -7.41
N ASN A 18 8.15 6.14 -6.25
CA ASN A 18 9.47 6.03 -5.66
C ASN A 18 9.67 4.67 -5.00
N VAL A 19 10.61 3.89 -5.52
CA VAL A 19 10.90 2.53 -5.08
C VAL A 19 11.32 2.47 -3.61
N GLY A 20 12.06 3.46 -3.12
CA GLY A 20 12.48 3.54 -1.72
C GLY A 20 11.30 3.76 -0.77
N ILE A 21 10.36 4.62 -1.13
CA ILE A 21 9.11 4.79 -0.35
C ILE A 21 8.22 3.55 -0.43
N GLY A 22 8.16 2.89 -1.59
CA GLY A 22 7.47 1.61 -1.72
C GLY A 22 8.09 0.51 -0.86
N LEU A 23 9.42 0.47 -0.77
CA LEU A 23 10.15 -0.42 0.12
C LEU A 23 9.80 -0.15 1.58
N VAL A 24 9.82 1.12 2.00
CA VAL A 24 9.44 1.50 3.37
C VAL A 24 8.02 1.04 3.68
N ALA A 25 7.07 1.23 2.77
CA ALA A 25 5.70 0.77 2.98
C ALA A 25 5.58 -0.76 3.14
N LEU A 26 6.25 -1.52 2.28
CA LEU A 26 6.28 -2.98 2.39
C LEU A 26 6.94 -3.42 3.69
N ALA A 27 8.09 -2.83 4.03
CA ALA A 27 8.83 -3.18 5.23
C ALA A 27 8.04 -2.85 6.50
N SER A 28 7.46 -1.65 6.60
CA SER A 28 6.64 -1.24 7.75
C SER A 28 5.42 -2.16 7.92
N ALA A 29 4.72 -2.55 6.84
CA ALA A 29 3.63 -3.51 6.94
C ALA A 29 4.13 -4.91 7.37
N LEU A 30 5.25 -5.35 6.79
CA LEU A 30 5.85 -6.65 7.07
C LEU A 30 6.40 -6.75 8.50
N ASN A 31 6.91 -5.66 9.08
CA ASN A 31 7.35 -5.58 10.48
C ASN A 31 6.23 -5.99 11.45
N HIS A 32 4.97 -5.67 11.12
CA HIS A 32 3.80 -6.05 11.92
C HIS A 32 3.25 -7.43 11.61
N LEU A 33 3.27 -7.84 10.33
CA LEU A 33 2.69 -9.12 9.89
C LEU A 33 3.64 -10.32 10.07
N GLY A 34 4.95 -10.09 10.05
CA GLY A 34 5.98 -11.14 10.01
C GLY A 34 6.09 -11.85 8.65
N SER A 35 4.97 -12.08 7.97
CA SER A 35 4.92 -12.62 6.61
C SER A 35 3.65 -12.19 5.88
N MET A 36 3.69 -12.12 4.55
CA MET A 36 2.49 -11.89 3.73
C MET A 36 2.59 -12.61 2.37
N SER A 37 1.47 -13.01 1.80
CA SER A 37 1.41 -13.57 0.44
C SER A 37 1.78 -12.51 -0.60
N THR A 38 2.20 -12.95 -1.79
CA THR A 38 2.50 -12.04 -2.91
C THR A 38 1.29 -11.16 -3.28
N PRO A 39 0.05 -11.69 -3.39
CA PRO A 39 -1.13 -10.85 -3.62
C PRO A 39 -1.29 -9.71 -2.59
N LYS A 40 -1.14 -10.03 -1.29
CA LYS A 40 -1.22 -9.02 -0.23
C LYS A 40 -0.11 -7.96 -0.34
N ALA A 41 1.11 -8.36 -0.69
CA ALA A 41 2.20 -7.42 -0.92
C ALA A 41 1.90 -6.44 -2.07
N LEU A 42 1.22 -6.87 -3.13
CA LEU A 42 0.82 -6.02 -4.26
C LEU A 42 -0.28 -5.01 -3.89
N LEU A 43 -1.04 -5.26 -2.82
CA LEU A 43 -2.06 -4.32 -2.33
C LEU A 43 -1.49 -3.19 -1.47
N VAL A 44 -0.29 -3.38 -0.89
CA VAL A 44 0.37 -2.39 -0.03
C VAL A 44 0.49 -1.06 -0.78
N ILE A 45 1.32 -0.98 -1.82
CA ILE A 45 1.63 0.28 -2.50
C ILE A 45 0.38 1.08 -2.95
N PRO A 46 -0.63 0.51 -3.62
CA PRO A 46 -1.81 1.28 -4.04
C PRO A 46 -2.67 1.83 -2.89
N LEU A 47 -2.56 1.29 -1.68
CA LEU A 47 -3.18 1.86 -0.47
C LEU A 47 -2.40 3.08 0.05
N ILE A 48 -1.07 3.05 0.01
CA ILE A 48 -0.22 4.11 0.60
C ILE A 48 0.15 5.23 -0.36
N VAL A 49 0.30 4.98 -1.66
CA VAL A 49 0.69 6.04 -2.59
C VAL A 49 -0.40 7.09 -2.75
N HIS A 50 -1.66 6.72 -2.51
CA HIS A 50 -2.79 7.64 -2.51
C HIS A 50 -2.83 8.43 -1.22
N GLN A 51 -2.52 9.74 -1.31
CA GLN A 51 -2.38 10.61 -0.14
C GLN A 51 -3.60 10.62 0.80
N PRO A 52 -4.86 10.66 0.31
CA PRO A 52 -6.03 10.58 1.18
C PRO A 52 -6.13 9.25 1.94
N THR A 53 -5.83 8.12 1.29
CA THR A 53 -5.88 6.79 1.93
C THR A 53 -4.79 6.68 2.99
N LEU A 54 -3.56 7.10 2.70
CA LEU A 54 -2.50 7.14 3.70
C LEU A 54 -2.84 8.06 4.88
N ALA A 55 -3.40 9.25 4.62
CA ALA A 55 -3.80 10.18 5.67
C ALA A 55 -4.87 9.59 6.58
N TYR A 56 -5.84 8.88 5.99
CA TYR A 56 -6.88 8.17 6.73
C TYR A 56 -6.28 7.05 7.60
N MET A 57 -5.40 6.21 7.04
CA MET A 57 -4.76 5.14 7.79
C MET A 57 -3.83 5.66 8.88
N ALA A 58 -3.08 6.73 8.65
CA ALA A 58 -2.17 7.30 9.65
C ALA A 58 -2.88 8.02 10.82
N ASN A 59 -4.18 8.29 10.70
CA ASN A 59 -4.94 8.93 11.78
C ASN A 59 -5.07 7.98 12.98
N LYS A 60 -5.22 8.50 14.20
CA LYS A 60 -5.40 7.69 15.43
C LYS A 60 -6.83 7.15 15.62
N VAL A 61 -7.79 7.59 14.81
CA VAL A 61 -9.18 7.10 14.87
C VAL A 61 -9.24 5.61 14.53
N THR A 62 -10.02 4.82 15.27
CA THR A 62 -10.22 3.39 15.04
C THR A 62 -10.68 3.13 13.60
N LEU A 63 -10.08 2.14 12.91
CA LEU A 63 -10.54 1.73 11.59
C LEU A 63 -11.93 1.09 11.70
N GLU A 64 -12.77 1.28 10.69
CA GLU A 64 -13.97 0.45 10.51
C GLU A 64 -13.54 -1.04 10.39
N ARG A 65 -14.32 -1.96 10.96
CA ARG A 65 -13.93 -3.38 11.03
C ARG A 65 -13.95 -4.01 9.64
N GLY A 66 -12.78 -4.17 9.04
CA GLY A 66 -12.54 -4.93 7.82
C GLY A 66 -12.68 -4.12 6.53
N SER A 67 -12.22 -4.72 5.44
CA SER A 67 -12.11 -4.13 4.10
C SER A 67 -13.47 -3.76 3.51
N ALA A 68 -14.50 -4.59 3.70
CA ALA A 68 -15.86 -4.29 3.25
C ALA A 68 -16.43 -3.03 3.93
N ALA A 69 -16.30 -2.94 5.26
CA ALA A 69 -16.75 -1.77 6.02
C ALA A 69 -16.01 -0.52 5.55
N LEU A 70 -14.67 -0.58 5.51
CA LEU A 70 -13.80 0.51 5.08
C LEU A 70 -14.17 1.05 3.68
N VAL A 71 -14.43 0.17 2.72
CA VAL A 71 -14.84 0.58 1.36
C VAL A 71 -16.24 1.21 1.36
N SER A 72 -17.16 0.69 2.19
CA SER A 72 -18.52 1.21 2.29
C SER A 72 -18.62 2.56 3.03
N GLY A 73 -17.84 2.77 4.09
CA GLY A 73 -17.81 4.02 4.86
C GLY A 73 -16.98 5.12 4.18
N HIS A 74 -16.01 4.74 3.35
CA HIS A 74 -15.12 5.67 2.66
C HIS A 74 -14.96 5.38 1.15
N PRO A 75 -16.05 5.33 0.36
CA PRO A 75 -16.01 4.93 -1.04
C PRO A 75 -15.10 5.81 -1.90
N ASN A 76 -14.97 7.09 -1.57
CA ASN A 76 -14.10 8.03 -2.27
C ASN A 76 -12.60 7.63 -2.18
N LEU A 77 -12.18 6.94 -1.12
CA LEU A 77 -10.80 6.44 -1.00
C LEU A 77 -10.51 5.29 -1.97
N PHE A 78 -11.54 4.56 -2.40
CA PHE A 78 -11.42 3.35 -3.21
C PHE A 78 -12.00 3.48 -4.62
N ALA A 79 -12.60 4.62 -4.98
CA ALA A 79 -13.28 4.84 -6.26
C ALA A 79 -12.44 4.49 -7.51
N ASN A 80 -11.13 4.73 -7.47
CA ASN A 80 -10.19 4.36 -8.55
C ASN A 80 -9.12 3.36 -8.09
N PHE A 81 -9.38 2.57 -7.04
CA PHE A 81 -8.39 1.65 -6.47
C PHE A 81 -7.81 0.69 -7.52
N LYS A 82 -8.66 0.07 -8.34
CA LYS A 82 -8.24 -0.82 -9.44
C LYS A 82 -7.20 -0.17 -10.35
N GLY A 83 -7.48 1.05 -10.83
CA GLY A 83 -6.56 1.78 -11.70
C GLY A 83 -5.25 2.14 -10.99
N ARG A 84 -5.30 2.45 -9.69
CA ARG A 84 -4.08 2.65 -8.88
C ARG A 84 -3.28 1.37 -8.75
N PHE A 85 -3.93 0.25 -8.42
CA PHE A 85 -3.32 -1.07 -8.32
C PHE A 85 -2.53 -1.40 -9.58
N GLU A 86 -3.19 -1.39 -10.74
CA GLU A 86 -2.58 -1.68 -12.04
C GLU A 86 -1.41 -0.74 -12.34
N SER A 87 -1.58 0.56 -12.09
CA SER A 87 -0.53 1.56 -12.30
C SER A 87 0.68 1.40 -11.36
N THR A 88 0.47 0.83 -10.17
CA THR A 88 1.53 0.62 -9.18
C THR A 88 2.19 -0.75 -9.25
N LEU A 89 1.80 -1.64 -10.16
CA LEU A 89 2.41 -2.97 -10.29
C LEU A 89 3.93 -2.90 -10.50
N PRO A 90 4.48 -2.11 -11.44
CA PRO A 90 5.93 -2.03 -11.63
C PRO A 90 6.65 -1.52 -10.38
N LEU A 91 6.07 -0.52 -9.69
CA LEU A 91 6.62 0.02 -8.46
C LEU A 91 6.60 -1.03 -7.33
N SER A 92 5.52 -1.78 -7.21
CA SER A 92 5.37 -2.85 -6.21
C SER A 92 6.40 -3.94 -6.40
N LEU A 93 6.55 -4.45 -7.62
CA LEU A 93 7.54 -5.47 -7.95
C LEU A 93 8.97 -4.99 -7.69
N ASN A 94 9.31 -3.78 -8.12
CA ASN A 94 10.65 -3.20 -7.90
C ASN A 94 10.94 -2.98 -6.41
N SER A 95 9.95 -2.53 -5.64
CA SER A 95 10.10 -2.35 -4.19
C SER A 95 10.22 -3.67 -3.44
N ILE A 96 9.48 -4.71 -3.87
CA ILE A 96 9.64 -6.09 -3.37
C ILE A 96 11.06 -6.58 -3.66
N GLN A 97 11.53 -6.44 -4.90
CA GLN A 97 12.86 -6.88 -5.29
C GLN A 97 13.95 -6.16 -4.48
N LEU A 98 13.83 -4.84 -4.28
CA LEU A 98 14.78 -4.08 -3.47
C LEU A 98 14.75 -4.52 -2.00
N LEU A 99 13.56 -4.75 -1.43
CA LEU A 99 13.39 -5.21 -0.04
C LEU A 99 14.12 -6.54 0.19
N VAL A 100 13.98 -7.46 -0.76
CA VAL A 100 14.64 -8.77 -0.74
C VAL A 100 16.15 -8.63 -0.96
N HIS A 101 16.57 -7.82 -1.93
CA HIS A 101 17.99 -7.60 -2.23
C HIS A 101 18.75 -7.00 -1.05
N LEU A 102 18.13 -6.10 -0.28
CA LEU A 102 18.72 -5.52 0.94
C LEU A 102 18.64 -6.44 2.17
N GLY A 103 18.05 -7.63 2.01
CA GLY A 103 17.96 -8.67 3.04
C GLY A 103 16.97 -8.37 4.16
N TYR A 104 16.00 -7.48 3.95
CA TYR A 104 14.92 -7.22 4.92
C TYR A 104 13.83 -8.29 4.86
N ALA A 105 13.66 -8.94 3.70
CA ALA A 105 12.75 -10.05 3.52
C ALA A 105 13.36 -11.17 2.67
N LYS A 106 12.83 -12.38 2.80
CA LYS A 106 13.02 -13.47 1.84
C LYS A 106 11.76 -13.63 1.00
N PHE A 107 11.94 -14.06 -0.24
CA PHE A 107 10.85 -14.33 -1.17
C PHE A 107 10.79 -15.82 -1.48
N GLY A 108 9.61 -16.40 -1.33
CA GLY A 108 9.24 -17.78 -1.69
C GLY A 108 7.80 -17.78 -2.19
N ASP A 109 6.89 -18.48 -1.49
CA ASP A 109 5.44 -18.40 -1.75
C ASP A 109 4.84 -17.02 -1.36
N GLY A 110 5.63 -16.20 -0.66
CA GLY A 110 5.33 -14.84 -0.29
C GLY A 110 6.56 -14.15 0.28
N LEU A 111 6.35 -13.04 0.97
CA LEU A 111 7.38 -12.32 1.71
C LEU A 111 7.42 -12.77 3.15
N VAL A 112 8.62 -13.08 3.64
CA VAL A 112 8.88 -13.40 5.05
C VAL A 112 9.92 -12.43 5.59
N LEU A 113 9.60 -11.77 6.69
CA LEU A 113 10.49 -10.83 7.36
C LEU A 113 11.78 -11.54 7.77
N THR A 114 12.92 -10.93 7.47
CA THR A 114 14.24 -11.42 7.91
C THR A 114 14.83 -10.52 8.99
N LYS A 115 14.67 -9.21 8.86
CA LYS A 115 15.03 -8.21 9.87
C LYS A 115 14.08 -7.01 9.73
N THR A 116 13.85 -6.32 10.83
CA THR A 116 13.01 -5.11 10.82
C THR A 116 13.72 -3.98 10.07
N LEU A 117 12.92 -3.16 9.40
CA LEU A 117 13.34 -1.82 8.97
C LEU A 117 12.68 -0.80 9.89
N ASP A 118 13.45 -0.20 10.78
CA ASP A 118 12.95 0.84 11.67
C ASP A 118 13.13 2.20 11.01
N THR A 119 12.02 2.88 10.73
CA THR A 119 12.07 4.25 10.18
C THR A 119 12.40 5.25 11.27
N ASN A 120 13.27 6.20 10.97
CA ASN A 120 13.59 7.33 11.85
C ASN A 120 13.27 8.67 11.16
N ALA A 121 13.52 9.78 11.87
CA ALA A 121 13.23 11.12 11.34
C ALA A 121 13.98 11.45 10.02
N GLU A 122 15.12 10.82 9.75
CA GLU A 122 15.96 11.07 8.57
C GLU A 122 15.32 10.50 7.29
N PHE A 123 14.41 9.54 7.40
CA PHE A 123 13.66 9.00 6.25
C PHE A 123 12.63 9.98 5.69
N GLY A 124 12.39 11.08 6.39
CA GLY A 124 11.49 12.16 5.97
C GLY A 124 10.02 11.91 6.30
N GLN A 125 9.22 12.96 6.08
CA GLN A 125 7.84 13.04 6.56
C GLN A 125 6.94 11.94 6.00
N ARG A 126 7.15 11.54 4.74
CA ARG A 126 6.30 10.53 4.09
C ARG A 126 6.54 9.13 4.67
N ALA A 127 7.80 8.76 4.92
CA ALA A 127 8.13 7.51 5.59
C ALA A 127 7.56 7.47 7.01
N ASN A 128 7.70 8.55 7.78
CA ASN A 128 7.10 8.64 9.12
C ASN A 128 5.58 8.49 9.10
N LYS A 129 4.92 9.04 8.07
CA LYS A 129 3.47 8.90 7.92
C LYS A 129 3.06 7.47 7.53
N ILE A 130 3.87 6.79 6.73
CA ILE A 130 3.68 5.37 6.39
C ILE A 130 3.81 4.51 7.64
N GLU A 131 4.81 4.78 8.48
CA GLU A 131 4.98 4.09 9.76
C GLU A 131 3.80 4.31 10.70
N GLN A 132 3.20 5.50 10.73
CA GLN A 132 1.97 5.73 11.50
C GLN A 132 0.77 4.92 10.97
N ALA A 133 0.73 4.62 9.67
CA ALA A 133 -0.32 3.86 9.03
C ALA A 133 -0.08 2.33 9.05
N SER A 134 1.14 1.89 9.32
CA SER A 134 1.60 0.52 9.07
C SER A 134 0.84 -0.53 9.89
N LYS A 135 0.56 -0.26 11.17
CA LYS A 135 -0.22 -1.16 12.02
C LYS A 135 -1.62 -1.40 11.48
N LYS A 136 -2.32 -0.34 11.07
CA LYS A 136 -3.67 -0.43 10.50
C LYS A 136 -3.69 -1.10 9.14
N LEU A 137 -2.67 -0.82 8.34
CA LEU A 137 -2.46 -1.51 7.07
C LEU A 137 -2.27 -3.01 7.29
N ALA A 138 -1.47 -3.40 8.28
CA ALA A 138 -1.28 -4.80 8.66
C ALA A 138 -2.58 -5.44 9.17
N GLU A 139 -3.35 -4.75 10.01
CA GLU A 139 -4.67 -5.21 10.46
C GLU A 139 -5.61 -5.46 9.26
N LEU A 140 -5.68 -4.54 8.30
CA LEU A 140 -6.46 -4.71 7.07
C LEU A 140 -5.96 -5.91 6.24
N LEU A 141 -4.66 -6.03 6.02
CA LEU A 141 -4.05 -7.11 5.24
C LEU A 141 -4.11 -8.48 5.92
N SER A 142 -4.57 -8.55 7.18
CA SER A 142 -4.80 -9.83 7.87
C SER A 142 -6.04 -10.57 7.32
N GLU A 143 -6.96 -9.87 6.66
CA GLU A 143 -8.12 -10.47 5.99
C GLU A 143 -7.72 -11.44 4.86
N PRO A 144 -8.59 -12.39 4.49
CA PRO A 144 -8.37 -13.27 3.34
C PRO A 144 -8.09 -12.48 2.05
N GLU A 145 -7.19 -12.99 1.21
CA GLU A 145 -6.80 -12.27 -0.01
C GLU A 145 -7.96 -12.14 -1.00
N GLU A 146 -8.83 -13.14 -1.08
CA GLU A 146 -10.03 -13.13 -1.91
C GLU A 146 -10.99 -12.02 -1.48
N GLU A 147 -11.16 -11.81 -0.17
CA GLU A 147 -12.00 -10.74 0.38
C GLU A 147 -11.42 -9.37 0.08
N LEU A 148 -10.10 -9.19 0.26
CA LEU A 148 -9.43 -7.93 -0.04
C LEU A 148 -9.56 -7.56 -1.52
N TYR A 149 -9.28 -8.51 -2.42
CA TYR A 149 -9.36 -8.29 -3.86
C TYR A 149 -10.81 -8.01 -4.31
N LEU A 150 -11.78 -8.77 -3.80
CA LEU A 150 -13.19 -8.54 -4.06
C LEU A 150 -13.63 -7.14 -3.62
N ASN A 151 -13.34 -6.77 -2.37
CA ASN A 151 -13.77 -5.50 -1.79
C ASN A 151 -13.09 -4.30 -2.46
N PHE A 152 -11.83 -4.43 -2.86
CA PHE A 152 -11.11 -3.40 -3.60
C PHE A 152 -11.37 -3.40 -5.11
N ARG A 153 -12.20 -4.33 -5.60
CA ARG A 153 -12.58 -4.49 -7.02
C ARG A 153 -11.37 -4.73 -7.93
N VAL A 154 -10.41 -5.49 -7.44
CA VAL A 154 -9.23 -5.94 -8.18
C VAL A 154 -9.46 -7.39 -8.60
N GLN A 155 -9.11 -7.73 -9.84
CA GLN A 155 -9.17 -9.12 -10.33
C GLN A 155 -7.88 -9.83 -9.95
N LEU A 156 -7.99 -11.05 -9.41
CA LEU A 156 -6.89 -11.98 -9.19
C LEU A 156 -6.34 -12.50 -10.51
#